data_AF-A0A7S3X5Z9-F1
#
_entry.id   AF-A0A7S3X5Z9-F1
#
_cell.length_a   1.000
_cell.length_b   1.000
_cell.length_c   1.000
_cell.angle_alpha   90.00
_cell.angle_beta   90.00
_cell.angle_gamma   90.00
#
_symmetry.space_group_name_H-M   'P 1'
#
loop_
_entity.id
_entity.type
_entity.pdbx_description
1 polymer ?
#
loop_
_entity_poly.entity_id
_entity_poly.type
_entity_poly.pdbx_seq_one_letter_code
_entity_poly.pdbx_strand_id
1 'polypeptide(L)'
;KETSSLEGIGGLLGWDEMTMMPPQAAASRAAQKAALASVIYSKQTDPEIGALLARIQSADAKDLDELQKATVREAARAYRKATSVSDELVRKESELGSKGYHAWVKARQEKDWSIFAPVLKEWIAARRERAAMIDSLRPVYDVLADDYSASLTAERITEIFDEVKEGLVPLLTEVLEKGKAPDNSWLQGDFDTDKQAALCKEVAVALGFDLDKGRLDVSVHPFTGGAHPTDVRMTTRFKPHDIMEGLTGAIHETGHALYEQGRNLELDGLPVNAAAGMAIHESQSLLWERMVGLSR
;
A
#
# COMPACT_ATOMS: atom_id res chain seq x y z
N LYS A 1 -1.24 -14.93 -13.24
CA LYS A 1 -2.55 -15.43 -12.76
C LYS A 1 -2.42 -16.27 -11.49
N GLU A 2 -1.79 -17.47 -11.52
CA GLU A 2 -1.66 -18.30 -10.31
C GLU A 2 -1.00 -17.56 -9.12
N THR A 3 0.12 -16.87 -9.35
CA THR A 3 0.78 -16.04 -8.33
C THR A 3 -0.17 -14.99 -7.75
N SER A 4 -0.97 -14.32 -8.59
CA SER A 4 -1.93 -13.30 -8.16
C SER A 4 -3.06 -13.90 -7.32
N SER A 5 -3.52 -15.13 -7.62
CA SER A 5 -4.49 -15.82 -6.77
C SER A 5 -3.91 -16.16 -5.39
N LEU A 6 -2.65 -16.59 -5.32
CA LEU A 6 -1.96 -16.85 -4.06
C LEU A 6 -1.75 -15.56 -3.26
N GLU A 7 -1.38 -14.46 -3.92
CA GLU A 7 -1.29 -13.13 -3.31
C GLU A 7 -2.64 -12.67 -2.76
N GLY A 8 -3.75 -12.94 -3.47
CA GLY A 8 -5.11 -12.69 -2.99
C GLY A 8 -5.44 -13.45 -1.69
N ILE A 9 -5.02 -14.71 -1.58
CA ILE A 9 -5.12 -15.48 -0.31
C ILE A 9 -4.29 -14.80 0.79
N GLY A 10 -3.08 -14.32 0.45
CA GLY A 10 -2.24 -13.55 1.36
C GLY A 10 -2.93 -12.28 1.86
N GLY A 11 -3.64 -11.59 0.97
CA GLY A 11 -4.48 -10.44 1.27
C GLY A 11 -5.57 -10.76 2.29
N LEU A 12 -6.26 -11.90 2.15
CA LEU A 12 -7.26 -12.36 3.13
C LEU A 12 -6.66 -12.69 4.49
N LEU A 13 -5.50 -13.34 4.53
CA LEU A 13 -4.78 -13.63 5.78
C LEU A 13 -4.39 -12.33 6.50
N GLY A 14 -3.94 -11.32 5.75
CA GLY A 14 -3.61 -10.00 6.28
C GLY A 14 -4.84 -9.23 6.75
N TRP A 15 -5.94 -9.28 5.99
CA TRP A 15 -7.21 -8.67 6.38
C TRP A 15 -7.73 -9.26 7.68
N ASP A 16 -7.77 -10.59 7.81
CA ASP A 16 -8.26 -11.26 9.03
C ASP A 16 -7.37 -10.93 10.23
N GLU A 17 -6.05 -10.89 10.03
CA GLU A 17 -5.07 -10.52 11.07
C GLU A 17 -5.33 -9.14 11.67
N MET A 18 -5.81 -8.19 10.85
CA MET A 18 -6.05 -6.81 11.25
C MET A 18 -7.50 -6.52 11.69
N THR A 19 -8.42 -7.50 11.60
CA THR A 19 -9.84 -7.27 11.86
C THR A 19 -10.43 -8.26 12.88
N MET A 20 -10.34 -9.57 12.61
CA MET A 20 -11.12 -10.60 13.30
C MET A 20 -10.25 -11.62 14.05
N MET A 21 -8.94 -11.66 13.79
CA MET A 21 -8.04 -12.69 14.32
C MET A 21 -7.98 -12.67 15.86
N PRO A 22 -8.21 -13.80 16.54
CA PRO A 22 -8.03 -13.90 17.98
C PRO A 22 -6.57 -13.62 18.40
N PRO A 23 -6.32 -12.92 19.52
CA PRO A 23 -4.96 -12.54 19.94
C PRO A 23 -3.96 -13.71 20.07
N GLN A 24 -4.43 -14.91 20.44
CA GLN A 24 -3.57 -16.10 20.58
C GLN A 24 -3.21 -16.77 19.25
N ALA A 25 -3.83 -16.36 18.13
CA ALA A 25 -3.58 -16.98 16.82
C ALA A 25 -2.35 -16.42 16.09
N ALA A 26 -1.67 -15.41 16.64
CA ALA A 26 -0.57 -14.70 15.98
C ALA A 26 0.55 -15.63 15.47
N ALA A 27 0.98 -16.61 16.28
CA ALA A 27 2.01 -17.57 15.87
C ALA A 27 1.58 -18.46 14.71
N SER A 28 0.32 -18.93 14.74
CA SER A 28 -0.25 -19.74 13.66
C SER A 28 -0.43 -18.93 12.38
N ARG A 29 -0.91 -17.68 12.48
CA ARG A 29 -1.04 -16.76 11.34
C ARG A 29 0.30 -16.44 10.71
N ALA A 30 1.33 -16.18 11.51
CA ALA A 30 2.68 -15.97 11.01
C ALA A 30 3.18 -17.18 10.22
N ALA A 31 2.97 -18.41 10.72
CA ALA A 31 3.34 -19.64 10.02
C ALA A 31 2.58 -19.82 8.69
N GLN A 32 1.27 -19.51 8.65
CA GLN A 32 0.46 -19.55 7.43
C GLN A 32 0.98 -18.57 6.36
N LYS A 33 1.23 -17.31 6.75
CA LYS A 33 1.77 -16.29 5.84
C LYS A 33 3.16 -16.65 5.33
N ALA A 34 4.03 -17.20 6.19
CA ALA A 34 5.37 -17.63 5.79
C ALA A 34 5.33 -18.80 4.80
N ALA A 35 4.48 -19.81 5.04
CA ALA A 35 4.30 -20.93 4.12
C ALA A 35 3.80 -20.46 2.75
N LEU A 36 2.79 -19.59 2.73
CA LEU A 36 2.25 -19.03 1.49
C LEU A 36 3.28 -18.16 0.75
N ALA A 37 4.02 -17.31 1.46
CA ALA A 37 5.07 -16.49 0.88
C ALA A 37 6.17 -17.33 0.22
N SER A 38 6.54 -18.47 0.83
CA SER A 38 7.50 -19.40 0.22
C SER A 38 7.00 -19.99 -1.10
N VAL A 39 5.71 -20.36 -1.18
CA VAL A 39 5.10 -20.85 -2.43
C VAL A 39 5.05 -19.76 -3.50
N ILE A 40 4.64 -18.54 -3.13
CA ILE A 40 4.62 -17.38 -4.02
C ILE A 40 6.02 -17.10 -4.56
N TYR A 41 7.02 -17.03 -3.68
CA TYR A 41 8.40 -16.78 -4.06
C TYR A 41 8.93 -17.84 -5.04
N SER A 42 8.73 -19.12 -4.73
CA SER A 42 9.16 -20.21 -5.62
C SER A 42 8.56 -20.10 -7.02
N LYS A 43 7.34 -19.60 -7.17
CA LYS A 43 6.69 -19.38 -8.47
C LYS A 43 7.18 -18.12 -9.17
N GLN A 44 7.46 -17.06 -8.42
CA GLN A 44 7.98 -15.80 -8.95
C GLN A 44 9.43 -15.92 -9.44
N THR A 45 10.20 -16.85 -8.89
CA THR A 45 11.62 -17.07 -9.23
C THR A 45 11.87 -18.34 -10.05
N ASP A 46 10.81 -19.00 -10.53
CA ASP A 46 10.93 -20.20 -11.35
C ASP A 46 11.75 -19.91 -12.64
N PRO A 47 12.85 -20.64 -12.91
CA PRO A 47 13.66 -20.47 -14.10
C PRO A 47 12.87 -20.55 -15.42
N GLU A 48 11.75 -21.28 -15.45
CA GLU A 48 10.87 -21.35 -16.62
C GLU A 48 10.31 -19.96 -16.99
N ILE A 49 9.96 -19.12 -16.01
CA ILE A 49 9.50 -17.75 -16.26
C ILE A 49 10.60 -16.95 -16.94
N GLY A 50 11.84 -17.06 -16.48
CA GLY A 50 13.00 -16.40 -17.10
C GLY A 50 13.21 -16.85 -18.55
N ALA A 51 13.10 -18.16 -18.82
CA ALA A 51 13.23 -18.71 -20.17
C ALA A 51 12.12 -18.23 -21.11
N LEU A 52 10.86 -18.20 -20.63
CA LEU A 52 9.72 -17.70 -21.40
C LEU A 52 9.87 -16.21 -21.72
N LEU A 53 10.26 -15.38 -20.75
CA LEU A 53 10.51 -13.96 -20.95
C LEU A 53 11.62 -13.72 -21.99
N ALA A 54 12.74 -14.43 -21.88
CA ALA A 54 13.83 -14.34 -22.83
C ALA A 54 13.41 -14.76 -24.25
N ARG A 55 12.58 -15.81 -24.38
CA ARG A 55 12.02 -16.25 -25.66
C ARG A 55 11.11 -15.18 -26.28
N ILE A 56 10.23 -14.58 -25.49
CA ILE A 56 9.31 -13.54 -25.98
C ILE A 56 10.08 -12.28 -26.38
N GLN A 57 11.10 -11.89 -25.62
CA GLN A 57 11.94 -10.72 -25.92
C GLN A 57 12.88 -10.91 -27.11
N SER A 58 13.23 -12.16 -27.44
CA SER A 58 14.08 -12.50 -28.61
C SER A 58 13.29 -12.76 -29.88
N ALA A 59 12.02 -13.18 -29.78
CA ALA A 59 11.09 -13.14 -30.90
C ALA A 59 10.87 -11.68 -31.30
N ASP A 60 10.79 -11.40 -32.62
CA ASP A 60 10.62 -10.04 -33.13
C ASP A 60 9.34 -9.44 -32.51
N ALA A 61 9.48 -8.47 -31.61
CA ALA A 61 8.39 -7.90 -30.80
C ALA A 61 7.31 -7.16 -31.62
N LYS A 62 7.38 -7.26 -32.95
CA LYS A 62 6.43 -6.72 -33.93
C LYS A 62 5.07 -7.40 -33.88
N ASP A 63 5.00 -8.65 -33.42
CA ASP A 63 3.74 -9.41 -33.34
C ASP A 63 2.96 -9.17 -32.04
N LEU A 64 3.54 -8.44 -31.07
CA LEU A 64 2.86 -8.08 -29.83
C LEU A 64 2.14 -6.74 -29.97
N ASP A 65 0.93 -6.67 -29.43
CA ASP A 65 0.26 -5.38 -29.20
C ASP A 65 0.91 -4.62 -28.02
N GLU A 66 0.51 -3.36 -27.83
CA GLU A 66 1.08 -2.51 -26.77
C GLU A 66 0.80 -3.02 -25.35
N LEU A 67 -0.35 -3.66 -25.14
CA LEU A 67 -0.73 -4.20 -23.84
C LEU A 67 0.10 -5.44 -23.50
N GLN A 68 0.33 -6.31 -24.48
CA GLN A 68 1.21 -7.47 -24.37
C GLN A 68 2.66 -7.05 -24.12
N LYS A 69 3.16 -6.04 -24.85
CA LYS A 69 4.49 -5.46 -24.60
C LYS A 69 4.62 -4.93 -23.17
N ALA A 70 3.62 -4.20 -22.68
CA ALA A 70 3.60 -3.70 -21.32
C ALA A 70 3.58 -4.86 -20.29
N THR A 71 2.79 -5.91 -20.56
CA THR A 71 2.72 -7.10 -19.72
C THR A 71 4.07 -7.79 -19.60
N VAL A 72 4.76 -8.01 -20.72
CA VAL A 72 6.09 -8.63 -20.75
C VAL A 72 7.11 -7.77 -20.03
N ARG A 73 7.06 -6.44 -20.22
CA ARG A 73 7.97 -5.50 -19.55
C ARG A 73 7.82 -5.54 -18.02
N GLU A 74 6.59 -5.48 -17.51
CA GLU A 74 6.36 -5.50 -16.07
C GLU A 74 6.62 -6.88 -15.46
N ALA A 75 6.30 -7.97 -16.18
CA ALA A 75 6.68 -9.32 -15.77
C ALA A 75 8.20 -9.49 -15.68
N ALA A 76 8.95 -9.01 -16.67
CA ALA A 76 10.41 -9.04 -16.67
C ALA A 76 11.01 -8.19 -15.55
N ARG A 77 10.43 -7.01 -15.28
CA ARG A 77 10.83 -6.17 -14.15
C ARG A 77 10.66 -6.90 -12.83
N ALA A 78 9.48 -7.48 -12.59
CA ALA A 78 9.16 -8.22 -11.37
C ALA A 78 10.07 -9.45 -11.19
N TYR A 79 10.23 -10.26 -12.25
CA TYR A 79 11.09 -11.46 -12.23
C TYR A 79 12.54 -11.10 -11.89
N ARG A 80 13.13 -10.13 -12.60
CA ARG A 80 14.50 -9.67 -12.33
C ARG A 80 14.65 -9.28 -10.85
N LYS A 81 13.74 -8.45 -10.33
CA LYS A 81 13.79 -7.96 -8.95
C LYS A 81 13.69 -9.10 -7.93
N ALA A 82 12.79 -10.08 -8.18
CA ALA A 82 12.63 -11.24 -7.31
C ALA A 82 13.88 -12.14 -7.32
N THR A 83 14.50 -12.34 -8.47
CA THR A 83 15.71 -13.19 -8.61
C THR A 83 17.03 -12.51 -8.21
N SER A 84 17.03 -11.18 -8.05
CA SER A 84 18.23 -10.42 -7.70
C SER A 84 18.64 -10.57 -6.23
N VAL A 85 17.69 -10.83 -5.33
CA VAL A 85 17.90 -10.77 -3.88
C VAL A 85 18.17 -12.16 -3.33
N SER A 86 19.18 -12.31 -2.47
CA SER A 86 19.51 -13.61 -1.86
C SER A 86 18.49 -14.03 -0.80
N ASP A 87 18.26 -15.35 -0.68
CA ASP A 87 17.40 -15.93 0.36
C ASP A 87 17.87 -15.55 1.78
N GLU A 88 19.19 -15.41 1.97
CA GLU A 88 19.78 -14.97 3.23
C GLU A 88 19.34 -13.54 3.58
N LEU A 89 19.38 -12.62 2.61
CA LEU A 89 18.96 -11.24 2.82
C LEU A 89 17.45 -11.14 3.05
N VAL A 90 16.65 -11.92 2.30
CA VAL A 90 15.19 -11.99 2.51
C VAL A 90 14.87 -12.47 3.94
N ARG A 91 15.54 -13.53 4.43
CA ARG A 91 15.36 -14.01 5.81
C ARG A 91 15.75 -12.94 6.84
N LYS A 92 16.90 -12.30 6.64
CA LYS A 92 17.39 -11.21 7.51
C LYS A 92 16.43 -10.02 7.54
N GLU A 93 15.88 -9.61 6.41
CA GLU A 93 14.83 -8.58 6.34
C GLU A 93 13.57 -9.02 7.11
N SER A 94 13.12 -10.27 6.96
CA SER A 94 11.96 -10.76 7.72
C SER A 94 12.18 -10.72 9.24
N GLU A 95 13.35 -11.17 9.71
CA GLU A 95 13.72 -11.16 11.13
C GLU A 95 13.82 -9.72 11.67
N LEU A 96 14.50 -8.83 10.94
CA LEU A 96 14.64 -7.43 11.32
C LEU A 96 13.29 -6.68 11.32
N GLY A 97 12.38 -7.03 10.42
CA GLY A 97 11.03 -6.43 10.37
C GLY A 97 10.23 -6.74 11.64
N SER A 98 10.22 -8.01 12.07
CA SER A 98 9.55 -8.43 13.31
C SER A 98 10.21 -7.82 14.55
N LYS A 99 11.53 -7.93 14.68
CA LYS A 99 12.30 -7.33 15.78
C LYS A 99 12.10 -5.81 15.83
N GLY A 100 12.12 -5.17 14.66
CA GLY A 100 11.98 -3.73 14.48
C GLY A 100 10.62 -3.22 14.94
N TYR A 101 9.53 -3.92 14.60
CA TYR A 101 8.19 -3.56 15.05
C TYR A 101 8.09 -3.58 16.59
N HIS A 102 8.52 -4.66 17.25
CA HIS A 102 8.47 -4.75 18.71
C HIS A 102 9.34 -3.70 19.40
N ALA A 103 10.55 -3.46 18.88
CA ALA A 103 11.44 -2.41 19.38
C ALA A 103 10.82 -1.02 19.20
N TRP A 104 10.17 -0.74 18.07
CA TRP A 104 9.50 0.52 17.80
C TRP A 104 8.29 0.75 18.74
N VAL A 105 7.45 -0.27 18.95
CA VAL A 105 6.30 -0.17 19.88
C VAL A 105 6.79 0.21 21.27
N LYS A 106 7.82 -0.48 21.78
CA LYS A 106 8.43 -0.20 23.08
C LYS A 106 9.06 1.19 23.13
N ALA A 107 9.89 1.53 22.15
CA ALA A 107 10.53 2.84 22.03
C ALA A 107 9.52 3.99 22.05
N ARG A 108 8.38 3.83 21.36
CA ARG A 108 7.31 4.83 21.31
C ARG A 108 6.59 4.97 22.65
N GLN A 109 6.31 3.86 23.34
CA GLN A 109 5.67 3.87 24.67
C GLN A 109 6.59 4.52 25.71
N GLU A 110 7.87 4.19 25.68
CA GLU A 110 8.87 4.69 26.63
C GLU A 110 9.45 6.06 26.23
N LYS A 111 9.12 6.55 25.02
CA LYS A 111 9.71 7.74 24.40
C LYS A 111 11.24 7.68 24.35
N ASP A 112 11.79 6.48 24.17
CA ASP A 112 13.22 6.21 24.19
C ASP A 112 13.71 5.73 22.81
N TRP A 113 14.33 6.65 22.07
CA TRP A 113 14.94 6.40 20.77
C TRP A 113 16.03 5.33 20.80
N SER A 114 16.76 5.21 21.92
CA SER A 114 17.91 4.31 22.03
C SER A 114 17.53 2.84 21.88
N ILE A 115 16.26 2.50 22.13
CA ILE A 115 15.69 1.16 21.96
C ILE A 115 15.57 0.80 20.47
N PHE A 116 15.19 1.77 19.62
CA PHE A 116 14.93 1.54 18.20
C PHE A 116 16.16 1.81 17.30
N ALA A 117 17.04 2.72 17.71
CA ALA A 117 18.19 3.13 16.90
C ALA A 117 19.08 1.96 16.41
N PRO A 118 19.41 0.93 17.22
CA PRO A 118 20.24 -0.18 16.77
C PRO A 118 19.58 -1.01 15.66
N VAL A 119 18.31 -1.37 15.84
CA VAL A 119 17.58 -2.17 14.84
C VAL A 119 17.32 -1.39 13.56
N LEU A 120 17.05 -0.09 13.64
CA LEU A 120 16.92 0.75 12.45
C LEU A 120 18.24 0.84 11.67
N LYS A 121 19.38 0.91 12.35
CA LYS A 121 20.69 0.90 11.70
C LYS A 121 20.92 -0.41 10.91
N GLU A 122 20.59 -1.55 11.52
CA GLU A 122 20.64 -2.85 10.84
C GLU A 122 19.66 -2.90 9.65
N TRP A 123 18.45 -2.38 9.81
CA TRP A 123 17.45 -2.28 8.73
C TRP A 123 17.94 -1.47 7.54
N ILE A 124 18.48 -0.27 7.77
CA ILE A 124 19.01 0.60 6.71
C ILE A 124 20.16 -0.11 5.98
N ALA A 125 21.04 -0.83 6.69
CA ALA A 125 22.10 -1.59 6.07
C ALA A 125 21.55 -2.70 5.16
N ALA A 126 20.56 -3.48 5.62
CA ALA A 126 19.90 -4.51 4.82
C ALA A 126 19.20 -3.93 3.58
N ARG A 127 18.52 -2.79 3.71
CA ARG A 127 17.88 -2.12 2.56
C ARG A 127 18.89 -1.62 1.51
N ARG A 128 20.06 -1.12 1.95
CA ARG A 128 21.16 -0.73 1.05
C ARG A 128 21.74 -1.95 0.32
N GLU A 129 21.92 -3.05 1.04
CA GLU A 129 22.38 -4.33 0.48
C GLU A 129 21.39 -4.83 -0.59
N ARG A 130 20.08 -4.77 -0.31
CA ARG A 130 19.03 -5.14 -1.27
C ARG A 130 19.08 -4.27 -2.52
N ALA A 131 19.20 -2.95 -2.37
CA ALA A 131 19.31 -2.03 -3.50
C ALA A 131 20.50 -2.38 -4.40
N ALA A 132 21.67 -2.65 -3.79
CA ALA A 132 22.87 -3.03 -4.53
C ALA A 132 22.73 -4.37 -5.26
N MET A 133 22.01 -5.34 -4.69
CA MET A 133 21.70 -6.62 -5.34
C MET A 133 20.75 -6.46 -6.53
N ILE A 134 19.79 -5.54 -6.44
CA ILE A 134 18.83 -5.26 -7.53
C ILE A 134 19.49 -4.47 -8.65
N ASP A 135 20.17 -3.37 -8.33
CA ASP A 135 20.87 -2.51 -9.28
C ASP A 135 21.93 -1.66 -8.56
N SER A 136 23.19 -2.09 -8.62
CA SER A 136 24.32 -1.40 -7.97
C SER A 136 24.74 -0.09 -8.67
N LEU A 137 24.23 0.18 -9.87
CA LEU A 137 24.60 1.36 -10.65
C LEU A 137 23.65 2.54 -10.41
N ARG A 138 22.44 2.27 -9.92
CA ARG A 138 21.44 3.28 -9.61
C ARG A 138 21.56 3.81 -8.18
N PRO A 139 21.12 5.05 -7.91
CA PRO A 139 21.00 5.56 -6.55
C PRO A 139 20.15 4.63 -5.68
N VAL A 140 20.63 4.33 -4.47
CA VAL A 140 19.96 3.40 -3.54
C VAL A 140 18.49 3.76 -3.32
N TYR A 141 18.19 5.05 -3.13
CA TYR A 141 16.82 5.49 -2.88
C TYR A 141 15.90 5.17 -4.06
N ASP A 142 16.33 5.43 -5.30
CA ASP A 142 15.53 5.21 -6.50
C ASP A 142 15.23 3.71 -6.73
N VAL A 143 16.21 2.85 -6.44
CA VAL A 143 16.01 1.38 -6.54
C VAL A 143 14.94 0.90 -5.56
N LEU A 144 14.90 1.47 -4.35
CA LEU A 144 13.93 1.11 -3.32
C LEU A 144 12.58 1.81 -3.54
N ALA A 145 12.57 3.04 -4.06
CA ALA A 145 11.34 3.78 -4.39
C ALA A 145 10.54 3.10 -5.51
N ASP A 146 11.23 2.40 -6.43
CA ASP A 146 10.61 1.55 -7.46
C ASP A 146 9.75 0.40 -6.89
N ASP A 147 9.87 0.03 -5.60
CA ASP A 147 8.91 -0.89 -4.95
C ASP A 147 7.51 -0.28 -4.81
N TYR A 148 7.41 1.05 -4.77
CA TYR A 148 6.17 1.77 -4.46
C TYR A 148 5.63 2.51 -5.68
N SER A 149 6.49 3.21 -6.41
CA SER A 149 6.10 4.01 -7.57
C SER A 149 7.19 3.86 -8.63
N ALA A 150 6.94 3.01 -9.63
CA ALA A 150 7.90 2.72 -10.67
C ALA A 150 8.34 4.01 -11.39
N SER A 151 9.64 4.15 -11.62
CA SER A 151 10.25 5.28 -12.34
C SER A 151 10.20 6.62 -11.60
N LEU A 152 9.82 6.65 -10.31
CA LEU A 152 9.94 7.84 -9.48
C LEU A 152 11.35 7.94 -8.88
N THR A 153 12.06 9.05 -9.14
CA THR A 153 13.42 9.30 -8.65
C THR A 153 13.45 10.33 -7.52
N ALA A 154 14.50 10.30 -6.70
CA ALA A 154 14.74 11.31 -5.67
C ALA A 154 14.85 12.73 -6.25
N GLU A 155 15.44 12.86 -7.44
CA GLU A 155 15.50 14.12 -8.19
C GLU A 155 14.11 14.64 -8.49
N ARG A 156 13.25 13.81 -9.09
CA ARG A 156 11.87 14.20 -9.42
C ARG A 156 11.04 14.54 -8.17
N ILE A 157 11.22 13.80 -7.08
CA ILE A 157 10.57 14.10 -5.80
C ILE A 157 11.04 15.47 -5.27
N THR A 158 12.34 15.76 -5.37
CA THR A 158 12.91 17.04 -4.91
C THR A 158 12.31 18.22 -5.68
N GLU A 159 12.23 18.11 -7.02
CA GLU A 159 11.60 19.13 -7.86
C GLU A 159 10.15 19.41 -7.44
N ILE A 160 9.34 18.36 -7.26
CA ILE A 160 7.94 18.48 -6.83
C ILE A 160 7.84 19.13 -5.45
N PHE A 161 8.70 18.71 -4.51
CA PHE A 161 8.68 19.24 -3.15
C PHE A 161 9.09 20.70 -3.09
N ASP A 162 10.00 21.14 -3.94
CA ASP A 162 10.42 22.53 -3.97
C ASP A 162 9.30 23.42 -4.54
N GLU A 163 8.63 23.00 -5.62
CA GLU A 163 7.43 23.68 -6.13
C GLU A 163 6.31 23.75 -5.08
N VAL A 164 6.03 22.63 -4.38
CA VAL A 164 5.01 22.60 -3.31
C VAL A 164 5.40 23.52 -2.16
N LYS A 165 6.66 23.57 -1.73
CA LYS A 165 7.10 24.47 -0.65
C LYS A 165 6.97 25.94 -1.04
N GLU A 166 7.32 26.29 -2.28
CA GLU A 166 7.23 27.67 -2.78
C GLU A 166 5.81 28.21 -2.69
N GLY A 167 4.79 27.38 -2.96
CA GLY A 167 3.39 27.77 -2.81
C GLY A 167 2.82 27.60 -1.40
N LEU A 168 3.06 26.45 -0.77
CA LEU A 168 2.38 26.05 0.47
C LEU A 168 2.91 26.78 1.71
N VAL A 169 4.22 27.04 1.80
CA VAL A 169 4.80 27.68 2.99
C VAL A 169 4.30 29.12 3.17
N PRO A 170 4.28 29.99 2.12
CA PRO A 170 3.70 31.31 2.23
C PRO A 170 2.20 31.27 2.54
N LEU A 171 1.44 30.39 1.87
CA LEU A 171 0.01 30.23 2.11
C LEU A 171 -0.29 29.83 3.56
N LEU A 172 0.46 28.86 4.10
CA LEU A 172 0.30 28.41 5.48
C LEU A 172 0.60 29.55 6.46
N THR A 173 1.67 30.31 6.22
CA THR A 173 2.00 31.50 7.01
C THR A 173 0.84 32.50 7.01
N GLU A 174 0.29 32.81 5.84
CA GLU A 174 -0.84 33.74 5.73
C GLU A 174 -2.10 33.24 6.44
N VAL A 175 -2.43 31.95 6.30
CA VAL A 175 -3.59 31.36 6.99
C VAL A 175 -3.41 31.36 8.50
N LEU A 176 -2.21 31.08 9.02
CA LEU A 176 -1.95 31.08 10.46
C LEU A 176 -1.93 32.49 11.06
N GLU A 177 -1.43 33.49 10.33
CA GLU A 177 -1.32 34.87 10.81
C GLU A 177 -2.63 35.67 10.66
N LYS A 178 -3.34 35.49 9.53
CA LYS A 178 -4.50 36.32 9.17
C LYS A 178 -5.81 35.52 9.11
N GLY A 179 -5.73 34.20 9.05
CA GLY A 179 -6.90 33.34 8.96
C GLY A 179 -7.72 33.36 10.24
N LYS A 180 -9.03 33.22 10.09
CA LYS A 180 -9.94 32.98 11.22
C LYS A 180 -10.33 31.52 11.21
N ALA A 181 -9.98 30.79 12.27
CA ALA A 181 -10.44 29.42 12.44
C ALA A 181 -11.98 29.39 12.41
N PRO A 182 -12.60 28.52 11.59
CA PRO A 182 -14.04 28.33 11.62
C PRO A 182 -14.45 27.73 12.97
N ASP A 183 -15.67 28.01 13.41
CA ASP A 183 -16.24 27.31 14.55
C ASP A 183 -16.47 25.84 14.18
N ASN A 184 -15.73 24.96 14.84
CA ASN A 184 -15.78 23.52 14.67
C ASN A 184 -16.30 22.80 15.93
N SER A 185 -16.88 23.53 16.88
CA SER A 185 -17.41 22.96 18.13
C SER A 185 -18.45 21.87 17.88
N TRP A 186 -19.23 21.97 16.80
CA TRP A 186 -20.23 20.99 16.38
C TRP A 186 -19.64 19.65 15.89
N LEU A 187 -18.34 19.61 15.57
CA LEU A 187 -17.62 18.37 15.23
C LEU A 187 -17.13 17.60 16.46
N GLN A 188 -17.25 18.21 17.65
CA GLN A 188 -16.85 17.64 18.92
C GLN A 188 -18.11 17.34 19.74
N GLY A 189 -18.28 16.09 20.18
CA GLY A 189 -19.50 15.68 20.87
C GLY A 189 -19.45 14.23 21.34
N ASP A 190 -20.62 13.66 21.62
CA ASP A 190 -20.77 12.23 21.88
C ASP A 190 -21.53 11.61 20.72
N PHE A 191 -20.79 11.02 19.79
CA PHE A 191 -21.30 10.38 18.59
C PHE A 191 -21.26 8.86 18.74
N ASP A 192 -22.43 8.25 18.73
CA ASP A 192 -22.60 6.80 18.69
C ASP A 192 -21.83 6.20 17.49
N THR A 193 -20.90 5.28 17.76
CA THR A 193 -20.00 4.73 16.75
C THR A 193 -20.73 3.85 15.73
N ASP A 194 -21.84 3.23 16.10
CA ASP A 194 -22.64 2.42 15.16
C ASP A 194 -23.36 3.34 14.17
N LYS A 195 -23.80 4.52 14.62
CA LYS A 195 -24.34 5.55 13.72
C LYS A 195 -23.26 6.16 12.82
N GLN A 196 -22.06 6.37 13.33
CA GLN A 196 -20.92 6.79 12.50
C GLN A 196 -20.62 5.75 11.41
N ALA A 197 -20.63 4.46 11.77
CA ALA A 197 -20.41 3.37 10.83
C ALA A 197 -21.50 3.30 9.75
N ALA A 198 -22.77 3.45 10.13
CA ALA A 198 -23.88 3.51 9.19
C ALA A 198 -23.72 4.68 8.20
N LEU A 199 -23.41 5.89 8.70
CA LEU A 199 -23.15 7.06 7.85
C LEU A 199 -21.99 6.84 6.89
N CYS A 200 -20.86 6.31 7.36
CA CYS A 200 -19.70 6.05 6.52
C CYS A 200 -20.02 5.05 5.41
N LYS A 201 -20.82 4.02 5.70
CA LYS A 201 -21.29 3.06 4.70
C LYS A 201 -22.23 3.71 3.68
N GLU A 202 -23.16 4.55 4.12
CA GLU A 202 -24.05 5.30 3.22
C GLU A 202 -23.25 6.20 2.27
N VAL A 203 -22.27 6.92 2.81
CA VAL A 203 -21.37 7.79 2.02
C VAL A 203 -20.57 6.96 1.02
N ALA A 204 -19.94 5.87 1.44
CA ALA A 204 -19.16 5.01 0.54
C ALA A 204 -20.01 4.49 -0.63
N VAL A 205 -21.24 4.03 -0.36
CA VAL A 205 -22.18 3.58 -1.41
C VAL A 205 -22.57 4.74 -2.32
N ALA A 206 -22.84 5.94 -1.76
CA ALA A 206 -23.17 7.11 -2.56
C ALA A 206 -22.03 7.56 -3.48
N LEU A 207 -20.77 7.35 -3.07
CA LEU A 207 -19.59 7.58 -3.90
C LEU A 207 -19.37 6.48 -4.97
N GLY A 208 -20.12 5.38 -4.89
CA GLY A 208 -20.11 4.30 -5.88
C GLY A 208 -19.46 2.99 -5.42
N PHE A 209 -19.15 2.84 -4.13
CA PHE A 209 -18.61 1.57 -3.61
C PHE A 209 -19.62 0.44 -3.80
N ASP A 210 -19.18 -0.62 -4.47
CA ASP A 210 -20.01 -1.78 -4.81
C ASP A 210 -19.95 -2.82 -3.67
N LEU A 211 -21.05 -2.94 -2.91
CA LEU A 211 -21.17 -3.87 -1.79
C LEU A 211 -21.24 -5.34 -2.22
N ASP A 212 -21.54 -5.63 -3.50
CA ASP A 212 -21.50 -7.01 -4.00
C ASP A 212 -20.05 -7.45 -4.33
N LYS A 213 -19.13 -6.48 -4.42
CA LYS A 213 -17.70 -6.67 -4.67
C LYS A 213 -16.83 -6.36 -3.46
N GLY A 214 -17.42 -6.14 -2.29
CA GLY A 214 -16.65 -5.64 -1.16
C GLY A 214 -17.40 -5.47 0.15
N ARG A 215 -16.66 -5.08 1.18
CA ARG A 215 -17.21 -4.82 2.52
C ARG A 215 -16.42 -3.74 3.26
N LEU A 216 -17.09 -3.15 4.25
CA LEU A 216 -16.53 -2.19 5.18
C LEU A 216 -16.49 -2.81 6.58
N ASP A 217 -15.38 -2.63 7.28
CA ASP A 217 -15.14 -3.15 8.62
C ASP A 217 -14.49 -2.11 9.54
N VAL A 218 -14.30 -2.46 10.81
CA VAL A 218 -13.58 -1.64 11.78
C VAL A 218 -12.22 -2.25 12.07
N SER A 219 -11.18 -1.42 12.08
CA SER A 219 -9.84 -1.80 12.53
C SER A 219 -9.19 -0.66 13.33
N VAL A 220 -8.00 -0.92 13.90
CA VAL A 220 -7.23 0.10 14.64
C VAL A 220 -6.64 1.18 13.71
N HIS A 221 -6.28 0.77 12.50
CA HIS A 221 -5.73 1.62 11.44
C HIS A 221 -6.52 1.37 10.17
N PRO A 222 -7.20 2.39 9.61
CA PRO A 222 -7.89 2.27 8.32
C PRO A 222 -6.93 1.78 7.23
N PHE A 223 -7.43 0.92 6.35
CA PHE A 223 -6.73 0.47 5.15
C PHE A 223 -7.72 -0.11 4.14
N THR A 224 -7.29 -0.16 2.89
CA THR A 224 -7.95 -0.88 1.80
C THR A 224 -7.11 -2.10 1.44
N GLY A 225 -7.79 -3.22 1.19
CA GLY A 225 -7.18 -4.47 0.79
C GLY A 225 -8.23 -5.41 0.24
N GLY A 226 -8.10 -6.70 0.53
CA GLY A 226 -8.96 -7.75 -0.02
C GLY A 226 -8.16 -8.74 -0.84
N ALA A 227 -8.82 -9.42 -1.77
CA ALA A 227 -8.23 -10.53 -2.52
C ALA A 227 -8.21 -10.31 -4.04
N HIS A 228 -9.14 -9.51 -4.55
CA HIS A 228 -9.45 -9.42 -5.97
C HIS A 228 -10.29 -8.16 -6.24
N PRO A 229 -10.35 -7.62 -7.48
CA PRO A 229 -11.27 -6.52 -7.83
C PRO A 229 -12.77 -6.78 -7.55
N THR A 230 -13.15 -8.04 -7.30
CA THR A 230 -14.52 -8.42 -6.87
C THR A 230 -14.61 -8.82 -5.38
N ASP A 231 -13.54 -8.64 -4.62
CA ASP A 231 -13.49 -8.77 -3.15
C ASP A 231 -12.51 -7.71 -2.63
N VAL A 232 -12.93 -6.46 -2.70
CA VAL A 232 -12.21 -5.27 -2.21
C VAL A 232 -12.78 -4.89 -0.86
N ARG A 233 -11.94 -4.86 0.16
CA ARG A 233 -12.34 -4.60 1.54
C ARG A 233 -11.68 -3.34 2.02
N MET A 234 -12.40 -2.56 2.80
CA MET A 234 -11.82 -1.42 3.49
C MET A 234 -12.19 -1.44 4.97
N THR A 235 -11.36 -0.82 5.78
CA THR A 235 -11.65 -0.58 7.18
C THR A 235 -11.64 0.89 7.49
N THR A 236 -12.38 1.30 8.50
CA THR A 236 -12.25 2.62 9.11
C THR A 236 -12.17 2.48 10.63
N ARG A 237 -12.00 3.59 11.33
CA ARG A 237 -12.03 3.64 12.79
C ARG A 237 -12.86 4.83 13.24
N PHE A 238 -13.53 4.67 14.37
CA PHE A 238 -14.41 5.69 14.92
C PHE A 238 -13.89 6.16 16.28
N LYS A 239 -14.03 7.46 16.54
CA LYS A 239 -13.88 8.01 17.89
C LYS A 239 -15.21 8.60 18.32
N PRO A 240 -15.66 8.32 19.56
CA PRO A 240 -16.90 8.90 20.07
C PRO A 240 -16.94 10.44 20.00
N HIS A 241 -15.78 11.10 20.07
CA HIS A 241 -15.68 12.55 20.14
C HIS A 241 -15.20 13.24 18.87
N ASP A 242 -15.06 12.51 17.76
CA ASP A 242 -14.60 13.06 16.48
C ASP A 242 -15.25 12.31 15.33
N ILE A 243 -16.30 12.92 14.75
CA ILE A 243 -17.02 12.36 13.60
C ILE A 243 -16.20 12.47 12.30
N MET A 244 -15.28 13.43 12.21
CA MET A 244 -14.53 13.66 10.97
C MET A 244 -13.53 12.55 10.72
N GLU A 245 -12.88 12.03 11.77
CA GLU A 245 -11.86 11.00 11.61
C GLU A 245 -12.38 9.74 10.92
N GLY A 246 -13.55 9.25 11.34
CA GLY A 246 -14.18 8.08 10.72
C GLY A 246 -14.68 8.36 9.31
N LEU A 247 -15.27 9.54 9.11
CA LEU A 247 -15.86 9.94 7.83
C LEU A 247 -14.81 10.19 6.75
N THR A 248 -13.80 11.03 7.00
CA THR A 248 -12.74 11.30 6.01
C THR A 248 -11.90 10.07 5.77
N GLY A 249 -11.67 9.25 6.81
CA GLY A 249 -11.03 7.94 6.67
C GLY A 249 -11.82 7.02 5.75
N ALA A 250 -13.14 6.90 5.95
CA ALA A 250 -13.97 6.07 5.08
C ALA A 250 -14.01 6.58 3.62
N ILE A 251 -14.05 7.89 3.40
CA ILE A 251 -14.01 8.47 2.05
C ILE A 251 -12.65 8.22 1.39
N HIS A 252 -11.55 8.38 2.14
CA HIS A 252 -10.20 8.09 1.67
C HIS A 252 -10.06 6.64 1.21
N GLU A 253 -10.45 5.69 2.06
CA GLU A 253 -10.42 4.26 1.72
C GLU A 253 -11.41 3.90 0.60
N THR A 254 -12.54 4.60 0.51
CA THR A 254 -13.46 4.44 -0.62
C THR A 254 -12.77 4.80 -1.94
N GLY A 255 -11.94 5.85 -1.96
CA GLY A 255 -11.22 6.21 -3.19
C GLY A 255 -10.21 5.15 -3.64
N HIS A 256 -9.49 4.53 -2.69
CA HIS A 256 -8.68 3.34 -2.97
C HIS A 256 -9.54 2.18 -3.48
N ALA A 257 -10.66 1.91 -2.81
CA ALA A 257 -11.51 0.80 -3.13
C ALA A 257 -12.17 0.93 -4.51
N LEU A 258 -12.59 2.14 -4.90
CA LEU A 258 -13.12 2.42 -6.23
C LEU A 258 -12.08 2.20 -7.32
N TYR A 259 -10.82 2.53 -7.06
CA TYR A 259 -9.74 2.23 -7.99
C TYR A 259 -9.58 0.72 -8.19
N GLU A 260 -9.53 -0.05 -7.10
CA GLU A 260 -9.39 -1.50 -7.16
C GLU A 260 -10.62 -2.19 -7.78
N GLN A 261 -11.85 -1.78 -7.43
CA GLN A 261 -13.09 -2.31 -8.01
C GLN A 261 -13.25 -1.94 -9.49
N GLY A 262 -12.62 -0.83 -9.92
CA GLY A 262 -12.61 -0.35 -11.30
C GLY A 262 -11.57 -1.02 -12.19
N ARG A 263 -10.72 -1.91 -11.66
CA ARG A 263 -9.72 -2.62 -12.45
C ARG A 263 -10.34 -3.53 -13.51
N ASN A 264 -9.67 -3.67 -14.66
CA ASN A 264 -10.20 -4.42 -15.78
C ASN A 264 -10.15 -5.93 -15.52
N LEU A 265 -11.32 -6.56 -15.35
CA LEU A 265 -11.45 -8.00 -15.10
C LEU A 265 -10.98 -8.88 -16.27
N GLU A 266 -11.00 -8.38 -17.50
CA GLU A 266 -10.46 -9.12 -18.66
C GLU A 266 -8.95 -9.33 -18.56
N LEU A 267 -8.27 -8.46 -17.81
CA LEU A 267 -6.82 -8.49 -17.59
C LEU A 267 -6.45 -9.06 -16.22
N ASP A 268 -7.39 -9.71 -15.54
CA ASP A 268 -7.14 -10.23 -14.20
C ASP A 268 -5.93 -11.18 -14.12
N GLY A 269 -5.15 -10.99 -13.05
CA GLY A 269 -3.91 -11.70 -12.78
C GLY A 269 -2.76 -11.44 -13.76
N LEU A 270 -2.87 -10.44 -14.63
CA LEU A 270 -1.75 -9.92 -15.44
C LEU A 270 -1.08 -8.73 -14.74
N PRO A 271 0.26 -8.58 -14.84
CA PRO A 271 1.00 -7.46 -14.25
C PRO A 271 0.48 -6.07 -14.63
N VAL A 272 -0.01 -5.89 -15.86
CA VAL A 272 -0.57 -4.61 -16.35
C VAL A 272 -1.90 -4.21 -15.71
N ASN A 273 -2.58 -5.15 -15.07
CA ASN A 273 -3.81 -4.88 -14.35
C ASN A 273 -3.57 -4.56 -12.87
N ALA A 274 -2.34 -4.67 -12.37
CA ALA A 274 -2.01 -4.24 -11.02
C ALA A 274 -2.15 -2.72 -10.89
N ALA A 275 -2.38 -2.24 -9.66
CA ALA A 275 -2.33 -0.81 -9.38
C ALA A 275 -1.02 -0.19 -9.88
N ALA A 276 -1.12 0.95 -10.55
CA ALA A 276 0.00 1.72 -11.09
C ALA A 276 0.85 2.43 -10.00
N GLY A 277 1.20 1.70 -8.94
CA GLY A 277 1.99 2.18 -7.80
C GLY A 277 1.19 3.01 -6.79
N MET A 278 1.81 3.24 -5.65
CA MET A 278 1.24 3.96 -4.51
C MET A 278 0.89 5.39 -4.84
N ALA A 279 1.67 6.09 -5.68
CA ALA A 279 1.34 7.47 -6.04
C ALA A 279 -0.02 7.59 -6.75
N ILE A 280 -0.31 6.67 -7.69
CA ILE A 280 -1.61 6.65 -8.36
C ILE A 280 -2.70 6.16 -7.41
N HIS A 281 -2.42 5.14 -6.60
CA HIS A 281 -3.37 4.65 -5.61
C HIS A 281 -3.80 5.74 -4.61
N GLU A 282 -2.84 6.51 -4.09
CA GLU A 282 -3.05 7.68 -3.22
C GLU A 282 -3.68 8.88 -3.95
N SER A 283 -3.44 9.02 -5.26
CA SER A 283 -4.14 10.06 -6.02
C SER A 283 -5.65 9.84 -6.02
N GLN A 284 -6.10 8.58 -6.02
CA GLN A 284 -7.53 8.26 -6.01
C GLN A 284 -8.13 8.49 -4.62
N SER A 285 -7.48 8.03 -3.55
CA SER A 285 -7.97 8.27 -2.19
C SER A 285 -8.04 9.77 -1.86
N LEU A 286 -6.97 10.53 -2.17
CA LEU A 286 -6.93 11.97 -1.90
C LEU A 286 -7.87 12.76 -2.81
N LEU A 287 -8.13 12.32 -4.04
CA LEU A 287 -9.14 12.94 -4.90
C LEU A 287 -10.52 12.85 -4.25
N TRP A 288 -10.91 11.65 -3.81
CA TRP A 288 -12.21 11.46 -3.15
C TRP A 288 -12.27 12.13 -1.78
N GLU A 289 -11.23 12.04 -0.96
CA GLU A 289 -11.19 12.67 0.36
C GLU A 289 -11.16 14.20 0.27
N ARG A 290 -10.16 14.76 -0.41
CA ARG A 290 -9.85 16.19 -0.36
C ARG A 290 -10.63 17.00 -1.38
N MET A 291 -10.80 16.48 -2.59
CA MET A 291 -11.41 17.24 -3.69
C MET A 291 -12.92 17.05 -3.78
N VAL A 292 -13.45 15.93 -3.28
CA VAL A 292 -14.90 15.66 -3.25
C VAL A 292 -15.44 15.75 -1.81
N GLY A 293 -14.93 14.94 -0.89
CA GLY A 293 -15.46 14.83 0.47
C GLY A 293 -15.34 16.10 1.31
N LEU A 294 -14.29 16.90 1.06
CA LEU A 294 -14.04 18.18 1.74
C LEU A 294 -14.32 19.40 0.84
N SER A 295 -15.03 19.23 -0.28
CA SER A 295 -15.50 20.36 -1.09
C SER A 295 -16.68 21.08 -0.43
N ARG A 296 -17.05 22.24 -0.98
CA ARG A 296 -18.27 22.97 -0.57
C ARG A 296 -19.54 22.38 -1.15
#